data_AF-A0A516WQV3-F1
#
_entry.id   AF-A0A516WQV3-F1
#
_cell.length_a   1.000
_cell.length_b   1.000
_cell.length_c   1.000
_cell.angle_alpha   90.00
_cell.angle_beta   90.00
_cell.angle_gamma   90.00
#
_symmetry.space_group_name_H-M   'P 1'
#
loop_
_entity.id
_entity.type
_entity.pdbx_description
1 polymer ?
#
loop_
_entity_poly.entity_id
_entity_poly.type
_entity_poly.pdbx_seq_one_letter_code
_entity_poly.pdbx_strand_id
1 'polypeptide(L)'
;MSRAIHVFRTPDRFIAGTVGEPGDRSFYLQAVHEARVISVLLEKQQVQVLADRMGLLLEEVHRRFGTEVPPQGAELDDASPLVTPIDAEFRVGTMGLGWDADAGAVVVELLAVSETEFDESVVLDDSEDGPDAVRVFLTPLQARDFSLRSERVIAAGRAPCPLCGEPLAPEGHICIRTNGYRRGQSFGLTPEMDEED
;
A
#
# COMPACT_ATOMS: atom_id res chain seq x y z
N MET A 1 -14.71 19.01 -16.68
CA MET A 1 -13.39 19.56 -16.34
C MET A 1 -12.37 18.64 -16.98
N SER A 2 -11.30 19.16 -17.56
CA SER A 2 -10.20 18.31 -18.06
C SER A 2 -9.54 17.59 -16.89
N ARG A 3 -9.15 16.34 -17.08
CA ARG A 3 -8.55 15.53 -16.02
C ARG A 3 -7.16 16.01 -15.61
N ALA A 4 -6.76 15.70 -14.38
CA ALA A 4 -5.42 15.93 -13.86
C ALA A 4 -4.60 14.63 -13.84
N ILE A 5 -3.39 14.66 -14.42
CA ILE A 5 -2.42 13.55 -14.36
C ILE A 5 -1.18 14.01 -13.60
N HIS A 6 -0.94 13.41 -12.45
CA HIS A 6 0.24 13.67 -11.65
C HIS A 6 1.33 12.63 -11.92
N VAL A 7 2.37 13.04 -12.65
CA VAL A 7 3.50 12.16 -12.96
C VAL A 7 4.68 12.42 -12.00
N PHE A 8 5.24 11.34 -11.47
CA PHE A 8 6.46 11.32 -10.64
C PHE A 8 7.47 10.33 -11.26
N ARG A 9 8.47 10.85 -11.96
CA ARG A 9 9.50 10.01 -12.62
C ARG A 9 10.63 9.58 -11.69
N THR A 10 10.92 10.41 -10.70
CA THR A 10 12.00 10.21 -9.72
C THR A 10 11.50 10.62 -8.34
N PRO A 11 10.46 9.98 -7.80
CA PRO A 11 9.96 10.33 -6.48
C PRO A 11 11.05 10.11 -5.44
N ASP A 12 11.10 10.98 -4.44
CA ASP A 12 11.94 10.80 -3.26
C ASP A 12 11.32 9.76 -2.32
N ARG A 13 9.98 9.76 -2.22
CA ARG A 13 9.22 8.81 -1.41
C ARG A 13 7.96 8.36 -2.15
N PHE A 14 7.67 7.07 -2.07
CA PHE A 14 6.38 6.51 -2.44
C PHE A 14 5.97 5.51 -1.35
N ILE A 15 5.02 5.90 -0.50
CA ILE A 15 4.72 5.15 0.73
C ILE A 15 3.22 4.99 0.94
N ALA A 16 2.85 3.88 1.59
CA ALA A 16 1.55 3.73 2.22
C ALA A 16 1.60 4.19 3.68
N GLY A 17 0.48 4.75 4.15
CA GLY A 17 0.24 5.09 5.55
C GLY A 17 -1.25 5.04 5.89
N THR A 18 -1.57 5.19 7.17
CA THR A 18 -2.97 5.27 7.63
C THR A 18 -3.15 6.42 8.61
N VAL A 19 -4.37 6.93 8.67
CA VAL A 19 -4.83 7.90 9.68
C VAL A 19 -6.12 7.35 10.30
N GLY A 20 -6.31 7.57 11.60
CA GLY A 20 -7.48 7.09 12.35
C GLY A 20 -7.16 5.97 13.35
N GLU A 21 -8.18 5.53 14.08
CA GLU A 21 -8.07 4.51 15.12
C GLU A 21 -8.16 3.09 14.55
N PRO A 22 -7.56 2.07 15.19
CA PRO A 22 -7.72 0.68 14.79
C PRO A 22 -9.20 0.27 14.66
N GLY A 23 -9.63 -0.09 13.45
CA GLY A 23 -11.03 -0.39 13.11
C GLY A 23 -11.69 0.65 12.20
N ASP A 24 -11.24 1.91 12.28
CA ASP A 24 -11.73 3.02 11.47
C ASP A 24 -10.54 3.82 10.86
N ARG A 25 -9.67 3.09 10.15
CA ARG A 25 -8.47 3.68 9.53
C ARG A 25 -8.72 3.96 8.07
N SER A 26 -8.41 5.18 7.66
CA SER A 26 -8.27 5.56 6.25
C SER A 26 -6.84 5.31 5.77
N PHE A 27 -6.69 4.68 4.61
CA PHE A 27 -5.38 4.39 4.02
C PHE A 27 -5.06 5.39 2.92
N TYR A 28 -3.82 5.86 2.92
CA TYR A 28 -3.33 6.81 1.93
C TYR A 28 -2.06 6.28 1.28
N LEU A 29 -1.93 6.53 -0.02
CA LEU A 29 -0.66 6.48 -0.73
C LEU A 29 -0.15 7.90 -0.94
N GLN A 30 1.13 8.11 -0.69
CA GLN A 30 1.77 9.40 -0.86
C GLN A 30 2.99 9.28 -1.76
N ALA A 31 3.00 10.09 -2.82
CA ALA A 31 4.16 10.32 -3.67
C ALA A 31 4.75 11.71 -3.33
N VAL A 32 6.05 11.74 -3.06
CA VAL A 32 6.78 12.97 -2.70
C VAL A 32 7.94 13.17 -3.66
N HIS A 33 8.10 14.38 -4.14
CA HIS A 33 9.30 14.82 -4.85
C HIS A 33 9.56 16.29 -4.51
N GLU A 34 10.66 16.56 -3.83
CA GLU A 34 11.02 17.85 -3.26
C GLU A 34 9.88 18.42 -2.39
N ALA A 35 9.32 19.57 -2.79
CA ALA A 35 8.19 20.21 -2.11
C ALA A 35 6.82 19.69 -2.59
N ARG A 36 6.77 18.87 -3.64
CA ARG A 36 5.52 18.36 -4.22
C ARG A 36 5.12 17.07 -3.52
N VAL A 37 3.96 17.10 -2.88
CA VAL A 37 3.34 15.96 -2.21
C VAL A 37 1.98 15.73 -2.83
N ILE A 38 1.71 14.50 -3.27
CA ILE A 38 0.37 14.07 -3.70
C ILE A 38 -0.04 12.90 -2.84
N SER A 39 -1.22 13.00 -2.24
CA SER A 39 -1.81 11.93 -1.46
C SER A 39 -3.12 11.47 -2.11
N VAL A 40 -3.34 10.16 -2.17
CA VAL A 40 -4.60 9.58 -2.67
C VAL A 40 -5.14 8.58 -1.66
N LEU A 41 -6.47 8.47 -1.59
CA LEU A 41 -7.17 7.61 -0.64
C LEU A 41 -7.42 6.23 -1.25
N LEU A 42 -7.12 5.18 -0.50
CA LEU A 42 -7.30 3.79 -0.91
C LEU A 42 -8.07 2.99 0.14
N GLU A 43 -8.68 1.91 -0.31
CA GLU A 43 -9.13 0.85 0.58
C GLU A 43 -7.97 -0.02 1.05
N LYS A 44 -8.10 -0.62 2.24
CA LYS A 44 -7.10 -1.54 2.79
C LYS A 44 -6.76 -2.67 1.82
N GLN A 45 -7.78 -3.25 1.16
CA GLN A 45 -7.59 -4.33 0.21
C GLN A 45 -6.80 -3.90 -1.02
N GLN A 46 -7.01 -2.67 -1.50
CA GLN A 46 -6.25 -2.11 -2.62
C GLN A 46 -4.77 -1.97 -2.25
N VAL A 47 -4.45 -1.42 -1.08
CA VAL A 47 -3.05 -1.32 -0.61
C VAL A 47 -2.39 -2.70 -0.52
N GLN A 48 -3.13 -3.69 0.00
CA GLN A 48 -2.63 -5.06 0.11
C GLN A 48 -2.34 -5.67 -1.27
N VAL A 49 -3.30 -5.60 -2.20
CA VAL A 49 -3.14 -6.12 -3.55
C VAL A 49 -1.97 -5.45 -4.29
N LEU A 50 -1.80 -4.14 -4.12
CA LEU A 50 -0.69 -3.42 -4.73
C LEU A 50 0.67 -3.88 -4.17
N ALA A 51 0.79 -4.02 -2.85
CA ALA A 51 2.01 -4.49 -2.19
C ALA A 51 2.39 -5.92 -2.63
N ASP A 52 1.42 -6.83 -2.64
CA ASP A 52 1.61 -8.23 -3.04
C ASP A 52 2.02 -8.32 -4.52
N ARG A 53 1.31 -7.63 -5.41
CA ARG A 53 1.61 -7.64 -6.85
C ARG A 53 2.96 -7.00 -7.17
N MET A 54 3.35 -5.96 -6.44
CA MET A 54 4.67 -5.33 -6.55
C MET A 54 5.79 -6.34 -6.24
N GLY A 55 5.65 -7.13 -5.17
CA GLY A 55 6.59 -8.20 -4.84
C GLY A 55 6.72 -9.26 -5.95
N LEU A 56 5.59 -9.74 -6.46
CA LEU A 56 5.55 -10.71 -7.56
C LEU A 56 6.16 -10.17 -8.85
N LEU A 57 5.89 -8.91 -9.19
CA LEU A 57 6.45 -8.27 -10.37
C LEU A 57 7.98 -8.23 -10.29
N LEU A 58 8.53 -7.80 -9.15
CA LEU A 58 9.98 -7.73 -8.95
C LEU A 58 10.65 -9.11 -9.08
N GLU A 59 10.03 -10.16 -8.54
CA GLU A 59 10.53 -11.53 -8.68
C GLU A 59 10.54 -12.01 -10.14
N GLU A 60 9.46 -11.71 -10.88
CA GLU A 60 9.37 -12.06 -12.30
C GLU A 60 10.41 -11.30 -13.12
N VAL A 61 10.60 -10.01 -12.85
CA VAL A 61 11.57 -9.15 -13.52
C VAL A 61 13.00 -9.63 -13.26
N HIS A 62 13.34 -9.96 -12.01
CA HIS A 62 14.63 -10.56 -11.68
C HIS A 62 14.86 -11.87 -12.47
N ARG A 63 13.85 -12.75 -12.50
CA ARG A 63 13.95 -14.05 -13.19
C ARG A 63 14.10 -13.91 -14.71
N ARG A 64 13.39 -12.98 -15.34
CA ARG A 64 13.37 -12.81 -16.81
C ARG A 64 14.54 -11.99 -17.34
N PHE A 65 14.89 -10.91 -16.63
CA PHE A 65 15.82 -9.90 -17.14
C PHE A 65 17.14 -9.85 -16.35
N GLY A 66 17.25 -10.59 -15.24
CA GLY A 66 18.43 -10.54 -14.38
C GLY A 66 18.59 -9.22 -13.62
N THR A 67 17.53 -8.40 -13.56
CA THR A 67 17.53 -7.14 -12.83
C THR A 67 17.87 -7.38 -11.37
N GLU A 68 18.76 -6.55 -10.83
CA GLU A 68 19.09 -6.60 -9.42
C GLU A 68 17.91 -6.08 -8.60
N VAL A 69 17.35 -6.98 -7.77
CA VAL A 69 16.18 -6.70 -6.94
C VAL A 69 16.58 -6.97 -5.49
N PRO A 70 16.34 -6.01 -4.58
CA PRO A 70 16.64 -6.25 -3.17
C PRO A 70 15.80 -7.39 -2.57
N PRO A 71 16.37 -8.17 -1.65
CA PRO A 71 15.70 -9.32 -1.06
C PRO A 71 14.47 -8.89 -0.24
N GLN A 72 13.48 -9.78 -0.11
CA GLN A 72 12.29 -9.53 0.71
C GLN A 72 12.59 -9.27 2.19
N GLY A 73 13.72 -9.75 2.70
CA GLY A 73 14.13 -9.54 4.10
C GLY A 73 14.98 -8.30 4.35
N ALA A 74 15.08 -7.38 3.38
CA ALA A 74 15.84 -6.14 3.56
C ALA A 74 15.27 -5.31 4.73
N GLU A 75 16.15 -4.63 5.45
CA GLU A 75 15.74 -3.66 6.46
C GLU A 75 15.07 -2.46 5.77
N LEU A 76 13.97 -1.96 6.36
CA LEU A 76 13.31 -0.76 5.85
C LEU A 76 14.11 0.46 6.28
N ASP A 77 14.60 1.23 5.30
CA ASP A 77 15.36 2.45 5.57
C ASP A 77 14.47 3.61 6.06
N ASP A 78 13.25 3.73 5.55
CA ASP A 78 12.32 4.80 5.91
C ASP A 78 11.11 4.33 6.74
N ALA A 79 11.12 4.69 8.02
CA ALA A 79 10.01 4.51 8.96
C ALA A 79 9.25 5.82 9.26
N SER A 80 9.61 6.93 8.61
CA SER A 80 9.01 8.25 8.86
C SER A 80 7.52 8.27 8.47
N PRO A 81 6.66 9.03 9.15
CA PRO A 81 5.23 9.08 8.85
C PRO A 81 4.93 9.71 7.48
N LEU A 82 3.64 9.73 7.12
CA LEU A 82 3.13 10.55 6.02
C LEU A 82 3.47 12.03 6.26
N VAL A 83 3.80 12.74 5.18
CA VAL A 83 3.99 14.20 5.21
C VAL A 83 2.62 14.86 5.46
N THR A 84 2.60 15.87 6.34
CA THR A 84 1.40 16.65 6.66
C THR A 84 1.42 18.00 5.93
N PRO A 85 0.26 18.55 5.52
CA PRO A 85 -1.10 18.00 5.68
C PRO A 85 -1.39 16.80 4.76
N ILE A 86 -2.29 15.91 5.19
CA ILE A 86 -2.68 14.71 4.43
C ILE A 86 -4.04 15.00 3.79
N ASP A 87 -4.01 15.74 2.69
CA ASP A 87 -5.19 16.05 1.88
C ASP A 87 -5.20 15.10 0.68
N ALA A 88 -6.26 14.31 0.54
CA ALA A 88 -6.39 13.40 -0.59
C ALA A 88 -6.90 14.16 -1.82
N GLU A 89 -6.18 14.03 -2.94
CA GLU A 89 -6.62 14.53 -4.24
C GLU A 89 -7.89 13.81 -4.70
N PHE A 90 -7.89 12.48 -4.60
CA PHE A 90 -9.03 11.64 -4.95
C PHE A 90 -8.99 10.27 -4.26
N ARG A 91 -10.08 9.52 -4.38
CA ARG A 91 -10.17 8.10 -4.01
C ARG A 91 -9.83 7.23 -5.22
N VAL A 92 -8.92 6.28 -5.05
CA VAL A 92 -8.49 5.36 -6.12
C VAL A 92 -9.58 4.34 -6.40
N GLY A 93 -9.96 4.20 -7.67
CA GLY A 93 -10.82 3.13 -8.18
C GLY A 93 -10.00 1.99 -8.78
N THR A 94 -9.18 2.32 -9.79
CA THR A 94 -8.41 1.35 -10.58
C THR A 94 -6.92 1.53 -10.35
N MET A 95 -6.18 0.42 -10.28
CA MET A 95 -4.73 0.42 -10.13
C MET A 95 -4.06 -0.41 -11.23
N GLY A 96 -3.11 0.21 -11.93
CA GLY A 96 -2.20 -0.41 -12.88
C GLY A 96 -0.82 -0.62 -12.25
N LEU A 97 -0.17 -1.72 -12.61
CA LEU A 97 1.20 -2.02 -12.22
C LEU A 97 1.92 -2.67 -13.40
N GLY A 98 3.09 -2.15 -13.77
CA GLY A 98 3.88 -2.66 -14.88
C GLY A 98 5.39 -2.47 -14.70
N TRP A 99 6.17 -3.11 -15.57
CA TRP A 99 7.62 -2.93 -15.66
C TRP A 99 7.97 -2.24 -16.98
N ASP A 100 8.69 -1.13 -16.88
CA ASP A 100 9.31 -0.46 -18.02
C ASP A 100 10.75 -0.98 -18.14
N ALA A 101 10.99 -1.79 -19.17
CA ALA A 101 12.30 -2.41 -19.40
C ALA A 101 13.35 -1.42 -19.92
N ASP A 102 12.93 -0.36 -20.61
CA ASP A 102 13.83 0.66 -21.15
C ASP A 102 14.32 1.57 -20.02
N ALA A 103 13.41 1.94 -19.10
CA ALA A 103 13.74 2.75 -17.93
C ALA A 103 14.29 1.94 -16.74
N GLY A 104 14.10 0.61 -16.75
CA GLY A 104 14.44 -0.25 -15.62
C GLY A 104 13.63 0.09 -14.36
N ALA A 105 12.36 0.43 -14.52
CA ALA A 105 11.51 0.98 -13.47
C ALA A 105 10.16 0.27 -13.36
N VAL A 106 9.65 0.16 -12.15
CA VAL A 106 8.26 -0.24 -11.90
C VAL A 106 7.36 0.97 -12.10
N VAL A 107 6.33 0.84 -12.92
CA VAL A 107 5.33 1.88 -13.17
C VAL A 107 4.07 1.53 -12.38
N VAL A 108 3.68 2.42 -11.48
CA VAL A 108 2.42 2.36 -10.73
C VAL A 108 1.49 3.42 -11.29
N GLU A 109 0.26 3.04 -11.62
CA GLU A 109 -0.78 3.95 -12.07
C GLU A 109 -2.00 3.82 -11.18
N LEU A 110 -2.48 4.94 -10.65
CA LEU A 110 -3.62 5.01 -9.75
C LEU A 110 -4.64 5.94 -10.38
N LEU A 111 -5.82 5.41 -10.73
CA LEU A 111 -6.89 6.15 -11.39
C LEU A 111 -7.99 6.44 -10.37
N ALA A 112 -8.51 7.67 -10.40
CA ALA A 112 -9.63 8.08 -9.57
C ALA A 112 -10.86 7.20 -9.84
N VAL A 113 -11.64 6.95 -8.79
CA VAL A 113 -12.96 6.34 -8.93
C VAL A 113 -13.84 7.27 -9.78
N SER A 114 -14.54 6.68 -10.74
CA SER A 114 -15.47 7.38 -11.63
C SER A 114 -16.73 6.54 -11.77
N GLU A 115 -17.88 7.20 -11.84
CA GLU A 115 -19.17 6.58 -12.17
C GLU A 115 -19.32 6.31 -13.67
N THR A 116 -18.46 6.94 -14.49
CA THR A 116 -18.42 6.74 -15.93
C THR A 116 -17.45 5.63 -16.26
N GLU A 117 -17.91 4.60 -16.97
CA GLU A 117 -17.03 3.60 -17.56
C GLU A 117 -16.21 4.23 -18.69
N PHE A 118 -14.89 4.14 -18.60
CA PHE A 118 -13.98 4.62 -19.63
C PHE A 118 -13.47 3.44 -20.45
N ASP A 119 -13.41 3.62 -21.76
CA ASP A 119 -12.72 2.68 -22.64
C ASP A 119 -11.21 2.67 -22.31
N GLU A 120 -10.56 1.51 -22.48
CA GLU A 120 -9.12 1.36 -22.21
C GLU A 120 -8.30 2.37 -23.02
N SER A 121 -8.70 2.70 -24.24
CA SER A 121 -8.01 3.70 -25.08
C SER A 121 -7.99 5.09 -24.44
N VAL A 122 -9.07 5.51 -23.78
CA VAL A 122 -9.15 6.83 -23.11
C VAL A 122 -8.14 6.92 -21.97
N VAL A 123 -7.94 5.82 -21.24
CA VAL A 123 -6.99 5.74 -20.13
C VAL A 123 -5.55 5.66 -20.65
N LEU A 124 -5.29 4.82 -21.64
CA LEU A 124 -3.96 4.55 -22.17
C LEU A 124 -3.38 5.71 -23.00
N ASP A 125 -4.22 6.37 -23.83
CA ASP A 125 -3.80 7.50 -24.69
C ASP A 125 -3.74 8.83 -23.94
N ASP A 126 -3.90 8.76 -22.64
CA ASP A 126 -3.94 9.86 -21.74
C ASP A 126 -4.98 10.98 -22.06
N SER A 127 -6.10 10.61 -22.67
CA SER A 127 -7.15 11.55 -23.14
C SER A 127 -7.67 12.49 -22.05
N GLU A 128 -7.96 13.74 -22.38
CA GLU A 128 -8.45 14.76 -21.43
C GLU A 128 -9.77 14.38 -20.73
N ASP A 129 -10.54 13.47 -21.35
CA ASP A 129 -11.82 12.97 -20.84
C ASP A 129 -11.69 11.77 -19.87
N GLY A 130 -10.48 11.25 -19.64
CA GLY A 130 -10.25 10.15 -18.68
C GLY A 130 -10.36 10.56 -17.21
N PRO A 131 -10.25 9.62 -16.25
CA PRO A 131 -10.24 9.94 -14.83
C PRO A 131 -8.91 10.57 -14.41
N ASP A 132 -8.92 11.32 -13.29
CA ASP A 132 -7.70 11.82 -12.67
C ASP A 132 -6.76 10.67 -12.31
N ALA A 133 -5.45 10.91 -12.41
CA ALA A 133 -4.46 9.86 -12.31
C ALA A 133 -3.20 10.29 -11.56
N VAL A 134 -2.58 9.35 -10.85
CA VAL A 134 -1.21 9.46 -10.34
C VAL A 134 -0.38 8.35 -10.97
N ARG A 135 0.70 8.72 -11.68
CA ARG A 135 1.64 7.79 -12.30
C ARG A 135 3.02 7.95 -11.68
N VAL A 136 3.53 6.88 -11.10
CA VAL A 136 4.80 6.89 -10.35
C VAL A 136 5.75 5.85 -10.93
N PHE A 137 6.98 6.26 -11.18
CA PHE A 137 8.07 5.39 -11.63
C PHE A 137 8.97 5.12 -10.42
N LEU A 138 9.17 3.86 -10.09
CA LEU A 138 9.93 3.42 -8.93
C LEU A 138 11.12 2.61 -9.38
N THR A 139 12.26 2.84 -8.74
CA THR A 139 13.38 1.89 -8.80
C THR A 139 12.98 0.56 -8.16
N PRO A 140 13.64 -0.57 -8.50
CA PRO A 140 13.40 -1.85 -7.83
C PRO A 140 13.52 -1.80 -6.30
N LEU A 141 14.42 -0.96 -5.79
CA LEU A 141 14.59 -0.72 -4.35
C LEU A 141 13.37 -0.01 -3.75
N GLN A 142 12.94 1.11 -4.32
CA GLN A 142 11.76 1.82 -3.84
C GLN A 142 10.48 0.97 -3.92
N ALA A 143 10.34 0.18 -4.97
CA ALA A 143 9.26 -0.79 -5.11
C ALA A 143 9.28 -1.85 -3.99
N ARG A 144 10.46 -2.37 -3.65
CA ARG A 144 10.62 -3.33 -2.54
C ARG A 144 10.27 -2.69 -1.20
N ASP A 145 10.79 -1.51 -0.92
CA ASP A 145 10.53 -0.78 0.31
C ASP A 145 9.05 -0.46 0.47
N PHE A 146 8.40 -0.05 -0.63
CA PHE A 146 6.97 0.18 -0.66
C PHE A 146 6.17 -1.08 -0.27
N SER A 147 6.48 -2.25 -0.84
CA SER A 147 5.80 -3.51 -0.49
C SER A 147 5.95 -3.83 0.99
N LEU A 148 7.19 -3.87 1.48
CA LEU A 148 7.49 -4.25 2.88
C LEU A 148 6.87 -3.28 3.88
N ARG A 149 6.90 -1.98 3.57
CA ARG A 149 6.28 -0.96 4.41
C ARG A 149 4.76 -1.10 4.41
N SER A 150 4.15 -1.30 3.25
CA SER A 150 2.70 -1.45 3.11
C SER A 150 2.18 -2.64 3.92
N GLU A 151 2.86 -3.77 3.87
CA GLU A 151 2.55 -4.95 4.70
C GLU A 151 2.56 -4.63 6.20
N ARG A 152 3.58 -3.90 6.69
CA ARG A 152 3.67 -3.47 8.09
C ARG A 152 2.52 -2.53 8.47
N VAL A 153 2.20 -1.56 7.61
CA VAL A 153 1.12 -0.58 7.82
C VAL A 153 -0.25 -1.26 7.90
N ILE A 154 -0.49 -2.24 7.04
CA ILE A 154 -1.71 -3.06 7.04
C ILE A 154 -1.81 -3.88 8.34
N ALA A 155 -0.70 -4.52 8.75
CA ALA A 155 -0.62 -5.34 9.96
C ALA A 155 -0.77 -4.51 11.25
N ALA A 156 -0.27 -3.28 11.30
CA ALA A 156 -0.21 -2.44 12.50
C ALA A 156 -1.58 -2.04 13.11
N GLY A 157 -2.70 -2.27 12.43
CA GLY A 157 -4.03 -2.03 13.02
C GLY A 157 -4.63 -3.22 13.73
N ARG A 158 -3.88 -4.31 13.89
CA ARG A 158 -4.32 -5.43 14.72
C ARG A 158 -3.86 -5.14 16.15
N ALA A 159 -4.65 -5.60 17.14
CA ALA A 159 -4.23 -5.49 18.53
C ALA A 159 -2.82 -6.08 18.69
N PRO A 160 -1.87 -5.36 19.31
CA PRO A 160 -0.54 -5.89 19.53
C PRO A 160 -0.61 -7.07 20.48
N CYS A 161 0.22 -8.09 20.26
CA CYS A 161 0.35 -9.19 21.19
C CYS A 161 0.86 -8.65 22.54
N PRO A 162 0.19 -8.93 23.67
CA PRO A 162 0.60 -8.39 24.97
C PRO A 162 1.96 -8.92 25.45
N LEU A 163 2.51 -9.92 24.76
CA LEU A 163 3.78 -10.56 25.12
C LEU A 163 4.95 -10.04 24.29
N CYS A 164 4.83 -10.02 22.96
CA CYS A 164 5.92 -9.62 22.05
C CYS A 164 5.71 -8.28 21.34
N GLY A 165 4.52 -7.67 21.41
CA GLY A 165 4.22 -6.41 20.71
C GLY A 165 3.87 -6.57 19.22
N GLU A 166 4.04 -7.76 18.64
CA GLU A 166 3.72 -8.02 17.23
C GLU A 166 2.20 -8.05 16.97
N PRO A 167 1.72 -7.62 15.80
CA PRO A 167 0.30 -7.66 15.45
C PRO A 167 -0.33 -9.06 15.55
N LEU A 168 -1.48 -9.20 16.21
CA LEU A 168 -2.18 -10.49 16.33
C LEU A 168 -2.82 -10.92 15.00
N ALA A 169 -2.63 -12.16 14.54
CA ALA A 169 -3.33 -12.70 13.36
C ALA A 169 -4.76 -13.16 13.67
N PRO A 170 -5.72 -13.09 12.70
CA PRO A 170 -7.09 -13.59 12.88
C PRO A 170 -7.14 -15.07 13.30
N GLU A 171 -6.21 -15.88 12.79
CA GLU A 171 -6.10 -17.31 13.06
C GLU A 171 -5.33 -17.61 14.37
N GLY A 172 -4.92 -16.55 15.09
CA GLY A 172 -4.06 -16.61 16.27
C GLY A 172 -2.59 -16.32 15.97
N HIS A 173 -1.93 -15.61 16.88
CA HIS A 173 -0.50 -15.30 16.79
C HIS A 173 0.36 -16.36 17.52
N ILE A 174 1.41 -16.85 16.86
CA ILE A 174 2.41 -17.73 17.47
C ILE A 174 3.49 -16.85 18.09
N CYS A 175 3.40 -16.61 19.41
CA CYS A 175 4.37 -15.77 20.10
C CYS A 175 5.70 -16.50 20.31
N ILE A 176 6.80 -15.93 19.82
CA ILE A 176 8.16 -16.46 20.01
C ILE A 176 8.53 -16.45 21.50
N ARG A 177 8.03 -15.51 22.30
CA ARG A 177 8.26 -15.46 23.75
C ARG A 177 7.61 -16.61 24.52
N THR A 178 6.64 -17.32 23.93
CA THR A 178 6.02 -18.50 24.53
C THR A 178 6.45 -19.81 23.87
N ASN A 179 7.53 -19.81 23.06
CA ASN A 179 7.98 -20.98 22.29
C ASN A 179 6.82 -21.62 21.48
N GLY A 180 5.91 -20.80 20.94
CA GLY A 180 4.79 -21.26 20.13
C GLY A 180 3.71 -22.07 20.86
N TYR A 181 3.69 -22.08 22.20
CA TYR A 181 2.70 -22.83 22.96
C TYR A 181 1.31 -22.16 22.91
N ARG A 182 0.36 -22.78 22.20
CA ARG A 182 -1.07 -22.39 22.20
C ARG A 182 -1.71 -22.77 23.53
N ARG A 183 -1.91 -21.82 24.44
CA ARG A 183 -3.00 -21.93 25.42
C ARG A 183 -4.22 -21.26 24.80
N GLY A 184 -5.23 -22.07 24.50
CA GLY A 184 -6.53 -21.57 24.07
C GLY A 184 -7.05 -20.60 25.12
N GLN A 185 -7.10 -19.33 24.75
CA GLN A 185 -7.97 -18.31 25.31
C GLN A 185 -8.03 -17.19 24.27
N SER A 186 -9.18 -17.14 23.62
CA SER A 186 -9.64 -16.11 22.70
C SER A 186 -9.40 -14.72 23.30
N PHE A 187 -8.37 -14.02 22.83
CA PHE A 187 -8.29 -12.58 22.97
C PHE A 187 -9.10 -11.95 21.84
N GLY A 188 -10.41 -11.77 22.06
CA GLY A 188 -11.28 -11.18 21.04
C GLY A 188 -12.79 -11.27 21.24
N LEU A 189 -13.30 -11.77 22.37
CA LEU A 189 -14.73 -11.71 22.67
C LEU A 189 -14.97 -10.60 23.69
N THR A 190 -15.58 -9.50 23.26
CA THR A 190 -16.40 -8.68 24.14
C THR A 190 -17.52 -9.58 24.69
N PRO A 191 -17.70 -9.68 26.02
CA PRO A 191 -18.84 -10.42 26.54
C PRO A 191 -20.10 -9.64 26.15
N GLU A 192 -20.97 -10.25 25.34
CA GLU A 192 -22.36 -9.83 25.25
C GLU A 192 -22.95 -9.94 26.66
N MET A 193 -23.44 -8.80 27.15
CA MET A 193 -24.16 -8.74 28.41
C MET A 193 -25.51 -9.42 28.18
N ASP A 194 -25.71 -10.58 28.80
CA ASP A 194 -27.03 -11.19 28.92
C ASP A 194 -27.95 -10.22 29.68
N GLU A 195 -28.91 -9.62 28.98
CA GLU A 195 -30.07 -8.95 29.57
C GLU A 195 -31.01 -10.03 30.13
N GLU A 196 -30.96 -10.23 31.46
CA GLU A 196 -32.03 -10.89 32.22
C GLU A 196 -33.15 -9.87 32.51
N ASP A 197 -34.34 -10.11 31.94
CA ASP A 197 -35.65 -9.96 32.61
C ASP A 197 -36.72 -10.82 31.90
#